data_AF-A0A5J4QTC0-F1
#
_entry.id   AF-A0A5J4QTC0-F1
#
_cell.length_a   1.000
_cell.length_b   1.000
_cell.length_c   1.000
_cell.angle_alpha   90.00
_cell.angle_beta   90.00
_cell.angle_gamma   90.00
#
_symmetry.space_group_name_H-M   'P 1'
#
loop_
_entity.id
_entity.type
_entity.pdbx_description
1 polymer ?
#
loop_
_entity_poly.entity_id
_entity_poly.type
_entity_poly.pdbx_seq_one_letter_code
_entity_poly.pdbx_strand_id
1 'polypeptide(L)' 'ANLVQVPSGKKGENFPQMHRVIMGFKGWLRGMHHSVKHLQAYIDEYSYRFNRSTMKEGIFDNLLKRMVLAEPCTYKNIRN' A
#
# COMPACT_ATOMS: atom_id res chain seq x y z
N ALA A 1 12.91 16.44 8.21
CA ALA A 1 14.04 15.52 8.39
C ALA A 1 14.93 15.65 7.16
N ASN A 2 16.24 15.85 7.35
CA ASN A 2 17.17 15.90 6.23
C ASN A 2 17.38 14.48 5.70
N LEU A 3 16.98 14.23 4.45
CA LEU A 3 17.19 12.95 3.80
C LEU A 3 18.66 12.83 3.40
N VAL A 4 19.34 11.81 3.91
CA VAL A 4 20.73 11.52 3.54
C VAL A 4 20.73 10.58 2.34
N GLN A 5 21.37 11.01 1.24
CA GLN A 5 21.53 10.17 0.05
C GLN A 5 22.71 9.24 0.23
N VAL A 6 22.53 7.98 -0.19
CA VAL A 6 23.56 6.94 -0.11
C VAL A 6 23.68 6.29 -1.50
N PRO A 7 24.90 6.15 -2.06
CA PRO A 7 25.08 5.49 -3.36
C PRO A 7 24.61 4.04 -3.29
N SER A 8 24.03 3.50 -4.36
CA SER A 8 23.37 2.19 -4.34
C SER A 8 24.30 0.97 -4.36
N GLY A 9 25.62 1.16 -4.33
CA GLY A 9 26.57 0.06 -4.47
C GLY A 9 26.40 -0.72 -5.78
N LYS A 10 27.01 -1.90 -5.89
CA LYS A 10 26.87 -2.71 -7.11
C LYS A 10 25.47 -3.31 -7.17
N LYS A 11 24.69 -2.96 -8.20
CA LYS A 11 23.31 -3.45 -8.40
C LYS A 11 22.34 -3.17 -7.22
N GLY A 12 22.56 -2.14 -6.42
CA GLY A 12 21.63 -1.82 -5.33
C GLY A 12 21.83 -2.65 -4.06
N GLU A 13 22.95 -3.35 -3.90
CA GLU A 13 23.15 -4.36 -2.84
C GLU A 13 22.97 -3.84 -1.41
N ASN A 14 23.16 -2.53 -1.19
CA ASN A 14 23.00 -1.89 0.11
C ASN A 14 21.54 -1.61 0.52
N PHE A 15 20.55 -1.99 -0.30
CA PHE A 15 19.12 -1.79 -0.01
C PHE A 15 18.34 -3.12 0.09
N PRO A 16 18.68 -4.02 1.06
CA PRO A 16 18.07 -5.35 1.15
C PRO A 16 16.56 -5.32 1.36
N GLN A 17 16.05 -4.32 2.10
CA GLN A 17 14.61 -4.17 2.34
C GLN A 17 13.86 -3.79 1.06
N MET A 18 14.43 -2.90 0.25
CA MET A 18 13.85 -2.52 -1.03
C MET A 18 13.75 -3.72 -1.97
N HIS A 19 14.81 -4.53 -2.06
CA HIS A 19 14.80 -5.77 -2.84
C HIS A 19 13.73 -6.75 -2.38
N ARG A 20 13.54 -6.89 -1.07
CA ARG A 20 12.49 -7.74 -0.51
C ARG A 20 11.09 -7.29 -0.93
N VAL A 21 10.81 -5.98 -0.86
CA VAL A 21 9.54 -5.41 -1.30
C VAL A 21 9.34 -5.63 -2.80
N ILE A 22 10.36 -5.37 -3.63
CA ILE A 22 10.29 -5.57 -5.09
C ILE A 22 10.02 -7.05 -5.44
N MET A 23 10.71 -7.98 -4.79
CA MET A 23 10.48 -9.42 -5.02
C MET A 23 9.09 -9.87 -4.57
N GLY A 24 8.61 -9.36 -3.43
CA GLY A 24 7.25 -9.61 -2.94
C GLY A 24 6.18 -9.11 -3.91
N PHE A 25 6.33 -7.89 -4.40
CA PHE A 25 5.44 -7.30 -5.40
C PHE A 25 5.41 -8.12 -6.70
N LYS A 26 6.58 -8.51 -7.23
CA LYS A 26 6.68 -9.37 -8.42
C LYS A 26 6.01 -10.73 -8.21
N GLY A 27 6.18 -11.34 -7.04
CA GLY A 27 5.54 -12.60 -6.68
C GLY A 27 4.01 -12.48 -6.64
N TRP A 28 3.51 -11.43 -5.98
CA TRP A 28 2.09 -11.14 -5.90
C TRP A 28 1.47 -10.90 -7.29
N LEU A 29 2.09 -10.05 -8.12
CA LEU A 29 1.63 -9.81 -9.49
C LEU A 29 1.52 -11.09 -10.32
N ARG A 30 2.56 -11.93 -10.28
CA ARG A 30 2.60 -13.17 -11.05
C ARG A 30 1.57 -14.20 -10.56
N GLY A 31 1.30 -14.22 -9.26
CA GLY A 31 0.34 -15.15 -8.65
C GLY A 31 -1.13 -14.73 -8.80
N MET A 32 -1.43 -13.43 -8.66
CA MET A 32 -2.81 -12.92 -8.67
C MET A 32 -3.27 -12.39 -10.04
N HIS A 33 -2.40 -11.68 -10.75
CA HIS A 33 -2.82 -10.86 -11.89
C HIS A 33 -2.34 -11.40 -13.23
N HIS A 34 -1.31 -12.26 -13.24
CA HIS A 34 -0.69 -12.92 -14.41
C HIS A 34 -0.12 -12.00 -15.51
N SER A 35 -0.68 -10.81 -15.69
CA SER A 35 -0.30 -9.76 -16.62
C SER A 35 -0.54 -8.38 -15.98
N VAL A 36 0.19 -7.36 -16.43
CA VAL A 36 0.10 -6.00 -15.89
C VAL A 36 -0.21 -5.03 -17.02
N LYS A 37 -1.38 -4.38 -16.94
CA LYS A 37 -1.77 -3.30 -17.86
C LYS A 37 -1.56 -1.91 -17.26
N HIS A 38 -1.95 -1.73 -16.00
CA HIS A 38 -1.89 -0.44 -15.28
C HIS A 38 -0.99 -0.55 -14.06
N LEU A 39 0.33 -0.49 -14.26
CA LEU A 39 1.33 -0.73 -13.22
C LEU A 39 1.08 0.08 -11.93
N GLN A 40 0.72 1.36 -12.06
CA GLN A 40 0.50 2.23 -10.89
C GLN A 40 -0.63 1.71 -9.99
N ALA A 41 -1.76 1.30 -10.57
CA ALA A 41 -2.90 0.79 -9.80
C ALA A 41 -2.52 -0.46 -8.99
N TYR A 42 -1.68 -1.34 -9.54
CA TYR A 42 -1.17 -2.51 -8.82
C TYR A 42 -0.19 -2.13 -7.71
N ILE A 43 0.66 -1.12 -7.93
CA ILE A 43 1.55 -0.61 -6.89
C ILE A 43 0.72 -0.03 -5.74
N ASP A 44 -0.29 0.78 -6.04
CA ASP A 44 -1.16 1.39 -5.04
C ASP A 44 -1.89 0.32 -4.22
N GLU A 45 -2.43 -0.71 -4.88
CA GLU A 45 -3.07 -1.85 -4.19
C GLU A 45 -2.06 -2.62 -3.32
N TYR A 46 -0.88 -2.92 -3.84
CA TYR A 46 0.14 -3.65 -3.10
C TYR A 46 0.62 -2.86 -1.87
N SER A 47 0.86 -1.56 -2.02
CA SER A 47 1.21 -0.66 -0.91
C SER A 47 0.10 -0.59 0.13
N TYR A 48 -1.17 -0.50 -0.30
CA TYR A 48 -2.31 -0.55 0.62
C TYR A 48 -2.33 -1.85 1.42
N ARG A 49 -2.18 -3.01 0.76
CA ARG A 49 -2.16 -4.33 1.42
C ARG A 49 -0.99 -4.49 2.37
N PHE A 50 0.21 -4.06 1.98
CA PHE A 50 1.43 -4.13 2.79
C PHE A 50 1.32 -3.25 4.05
N ASN A 51 0.83 -2.03 3.90
CA ASN A 51 0.57 -1.15 5.04
C ASN A 51 -0.49 -1.77 5.96
N ARG A 52 -1.57 -2.31 5.37
CA ARG A 52 -2.68 -2.90 6.14
C ARG A 52 -2.30 -4.16 6.89
N SER A 53 -1.44 -5.02 6.35
CA SER A 53 -0.95 -6.22 7.04
C SER A 53 -0.04 -5.88 8.22
N THR A 54 0.60 -4.70 8.18
CA THR A 54 1.46 -4.20 9.26
C THR A 54 0.66 -3.41 10.32
N MET A 55 -0.55 -2.97 10.02
CA MET A 55 -1.42 -2.28 10.97
C MET A 55 -1.88 -3.23 12.07
N LYS A 56 -1.57 -2.88 13.33
CA LYS A 56 -1.96 -3.63 14.52
C LYS A 56 -3.46 -3.52 14.84
N GLU A 57 -4.11 -2.45 14.38
CA GLU A 57 -5.55 -2.25 14.59
C GLU A 57 -6.37 -3.16 13.66
N GLY A 58 -7.38 -3.82 14.22
CA GLY A 58 -8.34 -4.63 13.47
C GLY A 58 -9.11 -3.78 12.45
N ILE A 59 -9.60 -4.41 11.38
CA ILE A 59 -10.39 -3.70 10.36
C ILE A 59 -11.67 -3.13 10.95
N PHE A 60 -12.22 -3.82 11.94
CA PHE A 60 -13.40 -3.43 12.67
C PHE A 60 -13.19 -2.13 13.47
N ASP A 61 -12.15 -2.05 14.29
CA ASP A 61 -11.88 -0.87 15.12
C ASP A 61 -11.59 0.37 14.27
N ASN A 62 -10.81 0.18 13.19
CA ASN A 62 -10.51 1.26 12.26
C ASN A 62 -11.79 1.76 11.57
N LEU A 63 -12.66 0.84 11.16
CA LEU A 63 -13.95 1.19 10.54
C LEU A 63 -14.84 1.95 11.52
N LEU A 64 -15.01 1.46 12.76
CA LEU A 64 -15.80 2.14 13.77
C LEU A 64 -15.28 3.56 14.05
N LYS A 65 -13.96 3.71 14.24
CA LYS A 65 -13.35 5.04 14.43
C LYS A 65 -13.67 5.98 13.26
N ARG A 66 -13.55 5.50 12.02
CA ARG A 66 -13.86 6.30 10.82
C ARG A 66 -15.34 6.65 10.72
N MET A 67 -16.23 5.72 11.06
CA MET A 67 -17.68 5.98 11.07
C MET A 67 -18.07 7.03 12.11
N VAL A 68 -17.48 6.99 13.30
CA VAL A 68 -17.77 7.95 14.38
C VAL A 68 -17.18 9.33 14.09
N LEU A 69 -15.99 9.39 13.48
CA LEU A 69 -15.30 10.65 13.19
C LEU A 69 -15.77 11.33 11.90
N ALA A 70 -16.40 10.60 10.98
CA ALA A 70 -16.92 11.18 9.74
C ALA A 70 -18.16 12.04 10.01
N GLU A 71 -18.28 13.15 9.30
CA GLU A 71 -19.51 13.95 9.34
C GLU A 71 -20.71 13.16 8.79
N PRO A 72 -21.93 13.38 9.33
CA PRO A 72 -23.13 12.73 8.83
C PRO A 72 -23.36 13.02 7.34
N CYS A 73 -23.29 11.98 6.51
CA CYS A 73 -23.60 12.06 5.09
C CYS A 73 -25.06 11.64 4.85
N THR A 74 -25.92 12.59 4.47
CA THR A 74 -27.33 12.27 4.18
C THR A 74 -27.47 11.62 2.80
N TYR A 75 -28.53 10.83 2.59
CA TYR A 75 -28.81 10.20 1.29
C TYR A 75 -28.86 11.19 0.12
N LYS A 76 -29.32 12.43 0.37
CA LYS A 76 -29.32 13.51 -0.63
C LYS A 76 -27.91 13.86 -1.12
N ASN A 77 -26.90 13.76 -0.27
CA ASN A 77 -25.50 14.07 -0.63
C ASN A 77 -24.85 12.93 -1.44
N ILE A 78 -25.35 11.70 -1.33
CA ILE A 78 -24.82 10.52 -2.02
C ILE A 78 -25.38 10.38 -3.44
N ARG A 79 -26.62 10.84 -3.66
CA ARG A 79 -27.39 10.62 -4.89
C ARG A 79 -27.16 11.68 -5.98
N ASN A 80 -26.47 12.78 -5.68
CA ASN A 80 -26.19 13.86 -6.63
C ASN A 80 -25.02 13.53 -7.56
#